data_AF-C1B604-F1
#
_entry.id   AF-C1B604-F1
#
_cell.length_a   1.000
_cell.length_b   1.000
_cell.length_c   1.000
_cell.angle_alpha   90.00
_cell.angle_beta   90.00
_cell.angle_gamma   90.00
#
_symmetry.space_group_name_H-M   'P 1'
#
loop_
_entity.id
_entity.type
_entity.pdbx_description
1 polymer ?
#
loop_
_entity_poly.entity_id
_entity_poly.type
_entity_poly.pdbx_seq_one_letter_code
_entity_poly.pdbx_strand_id
1 'polypeptide(L)'
;MSVHEETRAIERRELAQLANEFAVVRVSLDTTGNGPRLLVEDAETGDHIFLSPLELASLCLATPEDREEWMRVGNYRDEHRDRSLGPVGTVRPLTRDVS
;
A
#
# COMPACT_ATOMS: atom_id res chain seq x y z
N MET A 1 -23.58 -23.30 -31.90
CA MET A 1 -23.86 -22.07 -31.13
C MET A 1 -24.83 -22.44 -30.02
N SER A 2 -24.34 -22.61 -28.80
CA SER A 2 -25.18 -22.70 -27.60
C SER A 2 -24.54 -21.79 -26.56
N VAL A 3 -25.16 -20.63 -26.42
CA VAL A 3 -24.84 -19.57 -25.46
C VAL A 3 -25.31 -20.01 -24.08
N HIS A 4 -24.41 -20.62 -23.32
CA HIS A 4 -24.49 -20.62 -21.87
C HIS A 4 -23.34 -19.77 -21.34
N GLU A 5 -23.39 -18.50 -21.71
CA GLU A 5 -22.72 -17.46 -20.96
C GLU A 5 -23.60 -17.21 -19.74
N GLU A 6 -23.42 -18.06 -18.72
CA GLU A 6 -23.90 -17.75 -17.38
C GLU A 6 -23.05 -16.56 -16.91
N THR A 7 -23.49 -15.35 -17.28
CA THR A 7 -22.95 -14.11 -16.73
C THR A 7 -23.26 -14.15 -15.25
N ARG A 8 -22.40 -14.81 -14.46
CA ARG A 8 -22.44 -14.71 -13.00
C ARG A 8 -22.27 -13.23 -12.72
N ALA A 9 -23.37 -12.59 -12.32
CA ALA A 9 -23.36 -11.21 -11.91
C ALA A 9 -22.26 -11.08 -10.87
N ILE A 10 -21.28 -10.24 -11.21
CA ILE A 10 -20.22 -9.86 -10.30
C ILE A 10 -20.90 -9.10 -9.15
N GLU A 11 -21.16 -9.78 -8.03
CA GLU A 11 -21.79 -9.17 -6.85
C GLU A 11 -20.72 -8.46 -6.02
N ARG A 12 -20.24 -7.34 -6.55
CA ARG A 12 -19.54 -6.37 -5.72
C ARG A 12 -20.57 -5.64 -4.87
N ARG A 13 -20.45 -5.75 -3.55
CA ARG A 13 -21.32 -5.09 -2.59
C ARG A 13 -20.52 -4.15 -1.71
N GLU A 14 -20.81 -2.86 -1.77
CA GLU A 14 -20.23 -1.89 -0.85
C GLU A 14 -20.66 -2.22 0.59
N LEU A 15 -19.69 -2.20 1.51
CA LEU A 15 -19.89 -2.49 2.93
C LEU A 15 -19.88 -1.21 3.76
N ALA A 16 -18.96 -0.29 3.46
CA ALA A 16 -18.79 0.97 4.18
C ALA A 16 -17.98 1.99 3.38
N GLN A 17 -18.15 3.26 3.73
CA GLN A 17 -17.24 4.34 3.37
C GLN A 17 -16.61 4.90 4.65
N LEU A 18 -15.28 5.03 4.65
CA LEU A 18 -14.50 5.58 5.75
C LEU A 18 -13.89 6.91 5.28
N ALA A 19 -14.01 7.96 6.08
CA ALA A 19 -13.54 9.29 5.70
C ALA A 19 -12.99 10.06 6.91
N ASN A 20 -11.93 10.82 6.68
CA ASN A 20 -11.40 11.84 7.58
C ASN A 20 -10.82 13.01 6.76
N GLU A 21 -10.09 13.92 7.40
CA GLU A 21 -9.47 15.08 6.75
C GLU A 21 -8.30 14.74 5.81
N PHE A 22 -7.85 13.48 5.79
CA PHE A 22 -6.71 13.03 4.98
C PHE A 22 -7.10 12.13 3.81
N ALA A 23 -8.20 11.37 3.92
CA ALA A 23 -8.60 10.41 2.89
C ALA A 23 -10.08 10.02 2.97
N VAL A 24 -10.61 9.58 1.82
CA VAL A 24 -11.91 8.91 1.70
C VAL A 24 -11.73 7.56 1.03
N VAL A 25 -12.12 6.48 1.69
CA VAL A 25 -11.95 5.10 1.22
C VAL A 25 -13.28 4.37 1.20
N ARG A 26 -13.59 3.70 0.09
CA ARG A 26 -14.71 2.77 -0.05
C ARG A 26 -14.25 1.34 0.16
N VAL A 27 -15.01 0.60 0.97
CA VAL A 27 -14.75 -0.79 1.29
C VAL A 27 -15.89 -1.64 0.74
N SER A 28 -15.58 -2.60 -0.11
CA SER A 28 -16.56 -3.48 -0.75
C SER A 28 -16.18 -4.96 -0.59
N LEU A 29 -17.18 -5.83 -0.47
CA LEU A 29 -17.01 -7.26 -0.65
C LEU A 29 -17.09 -7.57 -2.15
N ASP A 30 -16.04 -8.17 -2.70
CA ASP A 30 -15.98 -8.65 -4.07
C ASP A 30 -16.00 -10.18 -4.07
N THR A 31 -17.07 -10.78 -4.60
CA THR A 31 -17.25 -12.24 -4.69
C THR A 31 -16.87 -12.79 -6.07
N THR A 32 -16.16 -12.00 -6.88
CA THR A 32 -15.81 -12.37 -8.25
C THR A 32 -14.55 -13.24 -8.29
N GLY A 33 -14.54 -14.23 -9.18
CA GLY A 33 -13.39 -15.08 -9.42
C GLY A 33 -13.18 -16.16 -8.35
N ASN A 34 -11.93 -16.35 -7.91
CA ASN A 34 -11.48 -17.53 -7.15
C ASN A 34 -11.82 -17.51 -5.65
N GLY A 35 -12.70 -16.62 -5.20
CA GLY A 35 -13.14 -16.52 -3.81
C GLY A 35 -13.41 -15.08 -3.36
N PRO A 36 -14.08 -14.91 -2.21
CA PRO A 36 -14.40 -13.59 -1.69
C PRO A 36 -13.15 -12.82 -1.29
N ARG A 37 -13.09 -11.55 -1.66
CA ARG A 37 -12.00 -10.61 -1.36
C ARG A 37 -12.58 -9.29 -0.88
N LEU A 38 -11.79 -8.55 -0.11
CA LEU A 38 -12.11 -7.17 0.26
C LEU A 38 -11.50 -6.24 -0.79
N LEU A 39 -12.34 -5.46 -1.47
CA LEU A 39 -11.90 -4.35 -2.29
C LEU A 39 -11.81 -3.10 -1.41
N VAL A 40 -10.66 -2.45 -1.44
CA VAL A 40 -10.40 -1.16 -0.82
C VAL A 40 -10.07 -0.17 -1.94
N GLU A 41 -10.85 0.89 -2.07
CA GLU A 41 -10.73 1.90 -3.12
C GLU A 41 -10.58 3.28 -2.49
N ASP A 42 -9.55 4.03 -2.88
CA ASP A 42 -9.45 5.46 -2.61
C ASP A 42 -10.45 6.20 -3.51
N ALA A 43 -11.41 6.88 -2.90
CA ALA A 43 -12.49 7.55 -3.61
C ALA A 43 -12.04 8.81 -4.35
N GLU A 44 -10.88 9.38 -3.99
CA GLU A 44 -10.34 10.59 -4.64
C GLU A 44 -9.57 10.23 -5.91
N THR A 45 -8.70 9.21 -5.82
CA THR A 45 -7.82 8.82 -6.94
C THR A 45 -8.40 7.69 -7.80
N GLY A 46 -9.27 6.86 -7.24
CA GLY A 46 -9.74 5.62 -7.86
C GLY A 46 -8.74 4.46 -7.76
N ASP A 47 -7.59 4.67 -7.11
CA ASP A 47 -6.63 3.61 -6.84
C ASP A 47 -7.25 2.58 -5.88
N HIS A 48 -6.95 1.31 -6.10
CA HIS A 48 -7.59 0.24 -5.34
C HIS A 48 -6.73 -1.01 -5.19
N ILE A 49 -7.07 -1.81 -4.18
CA ILE A 49 -6.46 -3.11 -3.91
C ILE A 49 -7.52 -4.14 -3.53
N PHE A 50 -7.31 -5.39 -3.95
CA PHE A 50 -8.08 -6.53 -3.49
C PHE A 50 -7.28 -7.32 -2.45
N LEU A 51 -7.85 -7.54 -1.28
CA LEU A 51 -7.25 -8.29 -0.19
C LEU A 51 -7.98 -9.61 0.00
N SER A 52 -7.25 -10.72 -0.12
CA SER A 52 -7.73 -12.05 0.21
C SER A 52 -7.90 -12.23 1.72
N PRO A 53 -8.66 -13.26 2.16
CA PRO A 53 -8.77 -13.56 3.59
C PRO A 53 -7.42 -13.79 4.28
N LEU A 54 -6.43 -14.34 3.58
CA LEU A 54 -5.08 -14.54 4.11
C LEU A 54 -4.35 -13.22 4.33
N GLU A 55 -4.40 -12.30 3.37
CA GLU A 55 -3.79 -10.97 3.50
C GLU A 55 -4.44 -10.17 4.64
N LEU A 56 -5.77 -10.24 4.78
CA LEU A 56 -6.50 -9.62 5.90
C LEU A 56 -6.09 -10.22 7.25
N ALA A 57 -5.94 -11.54 7.34
CA ALA A 57 -5.46 -12.20 8.56
C ALA A 57 -4.03 -11.74 8.91
N SER A 58 -3.15 -11.61 7.92
CA SER A 58 -1.80 -11.08 8.11
C SER A 58 -1.81 -9.63 8.61
N LEU A 59 -2.72 -8.78 8.11
CA LEU A 59 -2.86 -7.40 8.60
C LEU A 59 -3.23 -7.35 10.09
N CYS A 60 -4.02 -8.30 10.59
CA CYS A 60 -4.32 -8.40 12.03
C CYS A 60 -3.10 -8.81 12.89
N LEU A 61 -2.09 -9.42 12.28
CA LEU A 61 -0.85 -9.86 12.94
C LEU A 61 0.30 -8.86 12.77
N ALA A 62 0.14 -7.85 11.91
CA ALA A 62 1.16 -6.88 11.59
C ALA A 62 1.60 -6.08 12.84
N THR A 63 2.92 -6.00 13.03
CA THR A 63 3.54 -5.16 14.06
C THR A 63 3.39 -3.68 13.71
N PRO A 64 3.58 -2.74 14.66
CA PRO A 64 3.61 -1.32 14.35
C PRO A 64 4.60 -0.95 13.25
N GLU A 65 5.77 -1.59 13.24
CA GLU A 65 6.83 -1.37 12.24
C GLU A 65 6.38 -1.83 10.85
N ASP A 66 5.75 -3.01 10.74
CA ASP A 66 5.19 -3.50 9.48
C ASP A 66 4.14 -2.53 8.91
N ARG A 67 3.30 -1.96 9.78
CA ARG A 67 2.28 -0.98 9.38
C ARG A 67 2.89 0.34 8.94
N GLU A 68 3.95 0.81 9.59
CA GLU A 68 4.65 2.02 9.21
C GLU A 68 5.32 1.86 7.84
N GLU A 69 5.96 0.72 7.59
CA GLU A 69 6.52 0.39 6.27
C GLU A 69 5.44 0.34 5.19
N TRP A 70 4.28 -0.25 5.49
CA TRP A 70 3.17 -0.31 4.55
C TRP A 70 2.60 1.07 4.20
N MET A 71 2.61 2.02 5.13
CA MET A 71 2.19 3.40 4.87
C MET A 71 3.18 4.16 3.98
N ARG A 72 4.46 3.76 3.89
CA ARG A 72 5.49 4.42 3.07
C ARG A 72 5.44 4.00 1.60
N VAL A 73 4.27 4.07 0.98
CA VAL A 73 4.04 3.69 -0.42
C VAL A 73 3.45 4.84 -1.23
N GLY A 74 3.67 4.85 -2.55
CA GLY A 74 3.12 5.87 -3.45
C GLY A 74 3.46 7.29 -2.99
N ASN A 75 2.44 8.14 -2.89
CA ASN A 75 2.53 9.55 -2.47
C ASN A 75 2.88 9.73 -0.98
N TYR A 76 2.88 8.66 -0.19
CA TYR A 76 3.21 8.64 1.23
C TYR A 76 4.64 8.17 1.50
N ARG A 77 5.44 7.93 0.44
CA ARG A 77 6.88 7.71 0.60
C ARG A 77 7.50 8.98 1.20
N ASP A 78 8.12 8.84 2.37
CA ASP A 78 8.91 9.92 2.96
C ASP A 78 9.91 10.45 1.91
N GLU A 79 9.77 11.73 1.54
CA GLU A 79 10.84 12.49 0.85
C GLU A 79 12.06 12.70 1.78
N HIS A 80 11.95 12.31 3.05
CA HIS A 80 12.93 12.49 4.10
C HIS A 80 14.14 11.54 4.03
N ARG A 81 14.60 11.19 2.82
CA ARG A 81 16.05 11.09 2.62
C ARG A 81 16.59 12.49 2.58
N ASP A 82 16.75 13.06 3.77
CA ASP A 82 17.54 14.26 3.96
C ASP A 82 18.91 14.02 3.34
N ARG A 83 19.13 14.64 2.18
CA ARG A 83 20.35 14.58 1.38
C ARG A 83 21.48 15.37 2.04
N SER A 84 21.28 15.84 3.27
CA SER A 84 22.25 16.60 4.07
C SER A 84 23.36 15.75 4.67
N LEU A 85 23.20 14.42 4.78
CA LEU A 85 24.31 13.50 5.02
C LEU A 85 24.99 13.19 3.68
N GLY A 86 25.79 14.15 3.20
CA GLY A 86 26.82 13.88 2.21
C GLY A 86 27.72 12.72 2.67
N PRO A 87 28.42 12.02 1.76
CA PRO A 87 29.30 10.93 2.14
C PRO A 87 30.28 11.46 3.20
N VAL A 88 30.28 10.83 4.39
CA VAL A 88 31.21 11.16 5.47
C VAL A 88 32.60 11.11 4.86
N GLY A 89 33.19 12.30 4.70
CA GLY A 89 34.47 12.46 4.05
C GLY A 89 35.48 11.56 4.72
N THR A 90 36.04 10.63 3.94
CA THR A 90 37.24 9.92 4.32
C THR A 90 38.30 10.98 4.63
N VAL A 91 38.53 11.22 5.93
CA VAL A 91 39.66 12.02 6.40
C VAL A 91 40.93 11.36 5.89
N ARG A 92 41.49 11.93 4.82
CA ARG A 92 42.85 11.63 4.37
C ARG A 92 43.80 12.10 5.46
N PRO A 93 44.71 11.26 5.99
CA PRO A 93 45.73 11.74 6.90
C PRO A 93 46.65 12.71 6.14
N LEU A 94 46.85 13.90 6.73
CA LEU A 94 47.80 14.89 6.24
C LEU A 94 49.21 14.32 6.44
N THR A 95 49.83 13.81 5.38
CA THR A 95 51.26 13.51 5.40
C THR A 95 52.00 14.83 5.58
N ARG A 96 52.61 14.98 6.75
CA ARG A 96 53.60 16.03 7.04
C ARG A 96 54.79 15.81 6.11
N ASP A 97 54.94 16.68 5.13
CA ASP A 97 56.24 16.89 4.50
C ASP A 97 57.17 17.48 5.57
N VAL A 98 58.28 16.78 5.82
CA VAL A 98 59.42 17.32 6.55
C VAL A 98 60.59 17.24 5.59
N SER A 99 61.08 18.44 5.27
CA SER A 99 62.30 18.88 4.58
C SER A 99 63.25 17.85 3.97
#